data_AF-A0A0K8V6V9-F1
#
_entry.id   AF-A0A0K8V6V9-F1
#
_cell.length_a   1.000
_cell.length_b   1.000
_cell.length_c   1.000
_cell.angle_alpha   90.00
_cell.angle_beta   90.00
_cell.angle_gamma   90.00
#
_symmetry.space_group_name_H-M   'P 1'
#
loop_
_entity.id
_entity.type
_entity.pdbx_description
1 polymer ?
#
loop_
_entity_poly.entity_id
_entity_poly.type
_entity_poly.pdbx_seq_one_letter_code
_entity_poly.pdbx_strand_id
1 'polypeptide(L)'
;MVRRCNAVGVRIYVDVLLNHMAASYDGVVSGTGGSIAYPNAKYFPAVPYTEQDFHSTCDIQDWNDRFQVQNCELVCLKDLDQTSDRVRAKLLGFLNHLIELGAAGFRVDAAKHVPAKDLKLIYESMHDLNIAHGFARNTRPFVYQEVVDYGFEQISKYEYSPLGAVTEFRFSEEIGGAFRGYNQIKWLRNWGPEWSFLPSEHAFVFVDNHDNQRDGGNVLTYKNAKQYKMATAFALAYPYGITRVMSSFDFQDRDQAPPADENEQILSPEFDADGACVNGWVCEHRWRQIYNMVGFKNAVRGTDVSNWWDNDDNQIAFCRGNRGFIAFNGNSWDMKERLYTCLPAGVYCDVISGALVNGKCTSKTVVVDDWGYADINLGANEFDGVLAVHVNAKL
;
A
#
# COMPACT_ATOMS: atom_id res chain seq x y z
N MET A 1 -14.56 -4.68 15.90
CA MET A 1 -13.18 -4.51 15.39
C MET A 1 -12.60 -3.14 15.74
N VAL A 2 -13.13 -2.05 15.16
CA VAL A 2 -12.57 -0.68 15.24
C VAL A 2 -12.19 -0.23 16.65
N ARG A 3 -13.08 -0.40 17.64
CA ARG A 3 -12.80 -0.06 19.05
C ARG A 3 -11.54 -0.75 19.60
N ARG A 4 -11.37 -2.05 19.33
CA ARG A 4 -10.22 -2.83 19.83
C ARG A 4 -8.90 -2.35 19.19
N CYS A 5 -8.91 -2.09 17.88
CA CYS A 5 -7.73 -1.60 17.16
C CYS A 5 -7.33 -0.19 17.64
N ASN A 6 -8.29 0.74 17.71
CA ASN A 6 -8.03 2.11 18.16
C ASN A 6 -7.49 2.15 19.61
N ALA A 7 -7.95 1.26 20.50
CA ALA A 7 -7.47 1.18 21.88
C ALA A 7 -5.98 0.80 21.99
N VAL A 8 -5.41 0.13 20.98
CA VAL A 8 -3.98 -0.23 20.91
C VAL A 8 -3.21 0.63 19.91
N GLY A 9 -3.79 1.76 19.48
CA GLY A 9 -3.14 2.70 18.56
C GLY A 9 -3.09 2.26 17.10
N VAL A 10 -3.81 1.21 16.72
CA VAL A 10 -3.92 0.74 15.32
C VAL A 10 -5.18 1.33 14.68
N ARG A 11 -4.99 2.08 13.60
CA ARG A 11 -6.07 2.81 12.91
C ARG A 11 -6.68 1.96 11.79
N ILE A 12 -7.96 2.19 11.52
CA ILE A 12 -8.72 1.49 10.47
C ILE A 12 -9.03 2.48 9.36
N TYR A 13 -8.67 2.11 8.13
CA TYR A 13 -9.05 2.81 6.92
C TYR A 13 -10.03 1.93 6.15
N VAL A 14 -11.18 2.48 5.77
CA VAL A 14 -12.25 1.71 5.11
C VAL A 14 -12.11 1.87 3.61
N ASP A 15 -12.25 0.77 2.88
CA ASP A 15 -12.35 0.80 1.43
C ASP A 15 -13.77 1.18 1.03
N VAL A 16 -13.93 2.30 0.32
CA VAL A 16 -15.24 2.87 -0.02
C VAL A 16 -15.39 3.02 -1.52
N LEU A 17 -16.50 2.49 -2.01
CA LEU A 17 -16.91 2.58 -3.41
C LEU A 17 -17.87 3.75 -3.56
N LEU A 18 -17.36 4.88 -4.06
CA LEU A 18 -18.15 6.11 -4.28
C LEU A 18 -18.54 6.31 -5.75
N ASN A 19 -17.94 5.52 -6.65
CA ASN A 19 -18.14 5.63 -8.09
C ASN A 19 -19.42 4.94 -8.56
N HIS A 20 -19.62 3.68 -8.16
CA HIS A 20 -20.58 2.80 -8.81
C HIS A 20 -21.32 1.88 -7.84
N MET A 21 -22.34 1.19 -8.37
CA MET A 21 -23.03 0.08 -7.74
C MET A 21 -22.76 -1.23 -8.53
N ALA A 22 -23.50 -2.31 -8.21
CA ALA A 22 -23.31 -3.62 -8.85
C ALA A 22 -23.43 -3.56 -10.39
N ALA A 23 -22.70 -4.46 -11.08
CA ALA A 23 -22.70 -4.54 -12.53
C ALA A 23 -24.04 -5.02 -13.11
N SER A 24 -24.25 -4.77 -14.40
CA SER A 24 -25.37 -5.29 -15.18
C SER A 24 -25.62 -6.78 -14.90
N TYR A 25 -26.86 -7.13 -14.59
CA TYR A 25 -27.31 -8.50 -14.37
C TYR A 25 -28.79 -8.64 -14.71
N ASP A 26 -29.13 -9.69 -15.45
CA ASP A 26 -30.52 -10.02 -15.79
C ASP A 26 -31.23 -10.65 -14.60
N GLY A 27 -31.94 -9.81 -13.84
CA GLY A 27 -32.77 -10.24 -12.73
C GLY A 27 -32.39 -9.60 -11.41
N VAL A 28 -32.57 -10.35 -10.32
CA VAL A 28 -32.31 -9.89 -8.95
C VAL A 28 -30.95 -10.39 -8.51
N VAL A 29 -30.13 -9.49 -7.98
CA VAL A 29 -28.90 -9.85 -7.25
C VAL A 29 -29.13 -9.67 -5.75
N SER A 30 -28.49 -10.50 -4.94
CA SER A 30 -28.49 -10.39 -3.48
C SER A 30 -27.09 -10.03 -2.99
N GLY A 31 -27.00 -8.96 -2.20
CA GLY A 31 -25.77 -8.57 -1.54
C GLY A 31 -25.51 -9.40 -0.27
N THR A 32 -24.26 -9.40 0.20
CA THR A 32 -23.84 -10.13 1.41
C THR A 32 -24.58 -9.71 2.68
N GLY A 33 -25.06 -8.46 2.73
CA GLY A 33 -25.92 -7.95 3.81
C GLY A 33 -27.40 -8.30 3.68
N GLY A 34 -27.79 -9.18 2.74
CA GLY A 34 -29.18 -9.61 2.50
C GLY A 34 -30.05 -8.62 1.73
N SER A 35 -29.48 -7.50 1.26
CA SER A 35 -30.19 -6.54 0.40
C SER A 35 -30.33 -7.07 -1.02
N ILE A 36 -31.45 -6.78 -1.67
CA ILE A 36 -31.65 -7.10 -3.10
C ILE A 36 -31.40 -5.87 -3.99
N ALA A 37 -31.05 -6.10 -5.25
CA ALA A 37 -30.97 -5.06 -6.27
C ALA A 37 -31.35 -5.59 -7.66
N TYR A 38 -31.72 -4.66 -8.55
CA TYR A 38 -32.02 -4.91 -9.95
C TYR A 38 -31.08 -4.02 -10.80
N PRO A 39 -29.84 -4.47 -11.08
CA PRO A 39 -28.81 -3.61 -11.63
C PRO A 39 -29.16 -3.04 -13.02
N ASN A 40 -29.75 -3.85 -13.90
CA ASN A 40 -30.17 -3.39 -15.23
C ASN A 40 -31.26 -2.30 -15.17
N ALA A 41 -32.09 -2.30 -14.13
CA ALA A 41 -33.09 -1.26 -13.87
C ALA A 41 -32.55 -0.09 -13.03
N LYS A 42 -31.25 -0.10 -12.68
CA LYS A 42 -30.61 0.89 -11.79
C LYS A 42 -31.38 1.08 -10.48
N TYR A 43 -31.90 -0.02 -9.93
CA TYR A 43 -32.74 0.00 -8.74
C TYR A 43 -32.09 -0.75 -7.57
N PHE A 44 -31.71 0.03 -6.55
CA PHE A 44 -31.00 -0.44 -5.35
C PHE A 44 -31.80 -0.03 -4.10
N PRO A 45 -32.90 -0.74 -3.77
CA PRO A 45 -33.90 -0.29 -2.80
C PRO A 45 -33.40 -0.10 -1.36
N ALA A 46 -32.35 -0.81 -0.96
CA ALA A 46 -31.80 -0.66 0.39
C ALA A 46 -31.15 0.72 0.61
N VAL A 47 -30.71 1.42 -0.45
CA VAL A 47 -30.04 2.73 -0.34
C VAL A 47 -31.00 3.92 -0.28
N PRO A 48 -32.24 3.90 -0.78
CA PRO A 48 -32.81 3.54 -2.10
C PRO A 48 -32.31 4.41 -3.27
N TYR A 49 -31.51 3.85 -4.18
CA TYR A 49 -31.22 4.49 -5.48
C TYR A 49 -32.15 4.01 -6.59
N THR A 50 -32.49 4.92 -7.49
CA THR A 50 -33.27 4.69 -8.72
C THR A 50 -32.46 5.18 -9.92
N GLU A 51 -32.94 4.93 -11.14
CA GLU A 51 -32.27 5.34 -12.39
C GLU A 51 -31.81 6.80 -12.45
N GLN A 52 -32.53 7.71 -11.80
CA GLN A 52 -32.22 9.14 -11.72
C GLN A 52 -30.96 9.47 -10.90
N ASP A 53 -30.45 8.52 -10.13
CA ASP A 53 -29.26 8.68 -9.29
C ASP A 53 -27.97 8.23 -10.00
N PHE A 54 -28.08 7.85 -11.29
CA PHE A 54 -26.97 7.34 -12.11
C PHE A 54 -26.84 8.16 -13.39
N HIS A 55 -25.64 8.20 -13.95
CA HIS A 55 -25.44 8.70 -15.31
C HIS A 55 -26.19 7.85 -16.33
N SER A 56 -26.43 8.41 -17.53
CA SER A 56 -26.97 7.65 -18.66
C SER A 56 -26.08 6.46 -18.99
N THR A 57 -26.68 5.32 -19.35
CA THR A 57 -25.92 4.10 -19.65
C THR A 57 -25.03 4.30 -20.89
N CYS A 58 -23.74 4.10 -20.71
CA CYS A 58 -22.72 3.98 -21.74
C CYS A 58 -21.54 3.17 -21.18
N ASP A 59 -20.68 2.64 -22.04
CA ASP A 59 -19.46 1.93 -21.63
C ASP A 59 -18.23 2.83 -21.85
N ILE A 60 -17.18 2.61 -21.06
CA ILE A 60 -15.86 3.20 -21.34
C ILE A 60 -15.21 2.44 -22.49
N GLN A 61 -15.16 3.06 -23.68
CA GLN A 61 -14.53 2.48 -24.87
C GLN A 61 -13.22 3.19 -25.22
N ASP A 62 -13.11 4.48 -24.92
CA ASP A 62 -11.90 5.27 -25.10
C ASP A 62 -11.40 5.84 -23.77
N TRP A 63 -10.27 5.32 -23.29
CA TRP A 63 -9.61 5.77 -22.06
C TRP A 63 -8.97 7.17 -22.17
N ASN A 64 -8.88 7.72 -23.39
CA ASN A 64 -8.47 9.11 -23.62
C ASN A 64 -9.68 10.07 -23.64
N ASP A 65 -10.90 9.57 -23.63
CA ASP A 65 -12.10 10.39 -23.51
C ASP A 65 -12.47 10.56 -22.03
N ARG A 66 -12.13 11.74 -21.48
CA ARG A 66 -12.46 12.10 -20.09
C ARG A 66 -13.95 11.92 -19.78
N PHE A 67 -14.84 12.26 -20.72
CA PHE A 67 -16.27 12.14 -20.48
C PHE A 67 -16.65 10.69 -20.23
N GLN A 68 -16.17 9.77 -21.09
CA GLN A 68 -16.43 8.35 -20.91
C GLN A 68 -15.86 7.85 -19.59
N VAL A 69 -14.58 8.14 -19.31
CA VAL A 69 -13.92 7.65 -18.09
C VAL A 69 -14.63 8.10 -16.81
N GLN A 70 -15.30 9.27 -16.81
CA GLN A 70 -15.93 9.85 -15.62
C GLN A 70 -17.47 9.82 -15.58
N ASN A 71 -18.14 9.33 -16.63
CA ASN A 71 -19.62 9.33 -16.70
C ASN A 71 -20.20 8.08 -17.38
N CYS A 72 -19.36 7.10 -17.74
CA CYS A 72 -19.79 5.82 -18.30
C CYS A 72 -19.46 4.66 -17.35
N GLU A 73 -20.14 3.54 -17.55
CA GLU A 73 -20.07 2.36 -16.70
C GLU A 73 -18.71 1.65 -16.86
N LEU A 74 -17.90 1.67 -15.80
CA LEU A 74 -16.66 0.88 -15.72
C LEU A 74 -17.03 -0.60 -15.66
N VAL A 75 -16.70 -1.37 -16.72
CA VAL A 75 -17.02 -2.82 -16.83
C VAL A 75 -18.48 -3.14 -16.43
N CYS A 76 -19.42 -2.35 -16.95
CA CYS A 76 -20.87 -2.47 -16.71
C CYS A 76 -21.34 -2.15 -15.27
N LEU A 77 -20.47 -1.60 -14.42
CA LEU A 77 -20.82 -1.14 -13.07
C LEU A 77 -21.67 0.13 -13.16
N LYS A 78 -22.83 0.13 -12.49
CA LYS A 78 -23.79 1.25 -12.61
C LYS A 78 -23.22 2.52 -11.99
N ASP A 79 -22.90 3.48 -12.85
CA ASP A 79 -22.14 4.69 -12.54
C ASP A 79 -23.03 5.76 -11.90
N LEU A 80 -22.74 6.09 -10.63
CA LEU A 80 -23.53 7.05 -9.87
C LEU A 80 -23.30 8.47 -10.38
N ASP A 81 -24.33 9.32 -10.36
CA ASP A 81 -24.18 10.74 -10.65
C ASP A 81 -23.82 11.51 -9.37
N GLN A 82 -22.52 11.72 -9.12
CA GLN A 82 -22.07 12.46 -7.93
C GLN A 82 -22.33 13.98 -8.03
N THR A 83 -22.81 14.50 -9.16
CA THR A 83 -23.25 15.90 -9.24
C THR A 83 -24.60 16.11 -8.53
N SER A 84 -25.41 15.04 -8.42
CA SER A 84 -26.69 15.04 -7.69
C SER A 84 -26.51 15.25 -6.19
N ASP A 85 -27.21 16.24 -5.63
CA ASP A 85 -27.25 16.50 -4.18
C ASP A 85 -27.76 15.28 -3.39
N ARG A 86 -28.71 14.53 -3.97
CA ARG A 86 -29.26 13.31 -3.35
C ARG A 86 -28.20 12.22 -3.24
N VAL A 87 -27.43 11.99 -4.30
CA VAL A 87 -26.33 11.01 -4.30
C VAL A 87 -25.26 11.42 -3.31
N ARG A 88 -24.80 12.68 -3.35
CA ARG A 88 -23.82 13.19 -2.39
C ARG A 88 -24.27 13.06 -0.93
N ALA A 89 -25.53 13.36 -0.63
CA ALA A 89 -26.07 13.21 0.73
C ALA A 89 -26.04 11.75 1.22
N LYS A 90 -26.33 10.79 0.33
CA LYS A 90 -26.29 9.35 0.66
C LYS A 90 -24.87 8.86 0.88
N LEU A 91 -23.94 9.22 -0.01
CA LEU A 91 -22.51 8.90 0.14
C LEU A 91 -21.95 9.51 1.42
N LEU A 92 -22.27 10.78 1.69
CA LEU A 92 -21.82 11.48 2.90
C LEU A 92 -22.38 10.84 4.18
N GLY A 93 -23.66 10.47 4.18
CA GLY A 93 -24.26 9.76 5.32
C GLY A 93 -23.56 8.44 5.63
N PHE A 94 -23.19 7.67 4.60
CA PHE A 94 -22.40 6.45 4.74
C PHE A 94 -21.00 6.71 5.32
N LEU A 95 -20.26 7.67 4.76
CA LEU A 95 -18.91 8.03 5.23
C LEU A 95 -18.92 8.53 6.68
N ASN A 96 -19.87 9.40 7.01
CA ASN A 96 -20.02 9.94 8.38
C ASN A 96 -20.41 8.85 9.38
N HIS A 97 -21.22 7.87 8.98
CA HIS A 97 -21.51 6.72 9.82
C HIS A 97 -20.24 5.91 10.12
N LEU A 98 -19.36 5.69 9.14
CA LEU A 98 -18.08 5.00 9.36
C LEU A 98 -17.14 5.79 10.28
N ILE A 99 -17.12 7.13 10.17
CA ILE A 99 -16.36 8.02 11.06
C ILE A 99 -16.89 7.91 12.49
N GLU A 100 -18.21 7.90 12.68
CA GLU A 100 -18.86 7.72 13.97
C GLU A 100 -18.46 6.39 14.62
N LEU A 101 -18.37 5.32 13.83
CA LEU A 101 -17.90 4.01 14.27
C LEU A 101 -16.38 3.95 14.58
N GLY A 102 -15.64 5.01 14.26
CA GLY A 102 -14.23 5.21 14.61
C GLY A 102 -13.22 4.93 13.50
N ALA A 103 -13.64 4.86 12.23
CA ALA A 103 -12.71 4.82 11.10
C ALA A 103 -11.81 6.07 11.11
N ALA A 104 -10.55 5.90 10.74
CA ALA A 104 -9.57 6.99 10.68
C ALA A 104 -9.51 7.68 9.30
N GLY A 105 -10.14 7.08 8.30
CA GLY A 105 -10.01 7.51 6.91
C GLY A 105 -10.47 6.45 5.91
N PHE A 106 -10.18 6.71 4.64
CA PHE A 106 -10.78 5.99 3.51
C PHE A 106 -9.78 5.75 2.36
N ARG A 107 -9.79 4.52 1.80
CA ARG A 107 -9.40 4.30 0.40
C ARG A 107 -10.62 4.63 -0.44
N VAL A 108 -10.50 5.58 -1.35
CA VAL A 108 -11.56 5.85 -2.32
C VAL A 108 -11.26 5.06 -3.58
N ASP A 109 -12.02 3.98 -3.76
CA ASP A 109 -11.98 3.10 -4.93
C ASP A 109 -12.34 3.85 -6.22
N ALA A 110 -11.69 3.50 -7.32
CA ALA A 110 -11.99 4.02 -8.65
C ALA A 110 -12.07 5.57 -8.70
N ALA A 111 -11.28 6.28 -7.89
CA ALA A 111 -11.38 7.75 -7.78
C ALA A 111 -11.13 8.45 -9.13
N LYS A 112 -10.31 7.86 -10.03
CA LYS A 112 -10.12 8.35 -11.41
C LYS A 112 -11.44 8.54 -12.18
N HIS A 113 -12.44 7.72 -11.87
CA HIS A 113 -13.74 7.66 -12.54
C HIS A 113 -14.77 8.64 -11.96
N VAL A 114 -14.43 9.37 -10.89
CA VAL A 114 -15.28 10.44 -10.37
C VAL A 114 -14.57 11.78 -10.57
N PRO A 115 -15.21 12.82 -11.12
CA PRO A 115 -14.57 14.13 -11.25
C PRO A 115 -14.06 14.65 -9.90
N ALA A 116 -12.79 15.08 -9.87
CA ALA A 116 -12.13 15.55 -8.65
C ALA A 116 -12.91 16.66 -7.92
N LYS A 117 -13.62 17.53 -8.65
CA LYS A 117 -14.48 18.57 -8.07
C LYS A 117 -15.63 18.01 -7.22
N ASP A 118 -16.19 16.86 -7.60
CA ASP A 118 -17.35 16.26 -6.93
C ASP A 118 -16.88 15.48 -5.69
N LEU A 119 -15.75 14.78 -5.79
CA LEU A 119 -15.05 14.21 -4.63
C LEU A 119 -14.67 15.27 -3.61
N LYS A 120 -14.17 16.43 -4.05
CA LYS A 120 -13.83 17.55 -3.17
C LYS A 120 -15.02 17.96 -2.30
N LEU A 121 -16.20 18.13 -2.90
CA LEU A 121 -17.43 18.50 -2.17
C LEU A 121 -17.81 17.45 -1.12
N ILE A 122 -17.65 16.17 -1.43
CA ILE A 122 -17.90 15.07 -0.49
C ILE A 122 -16.88 15.14 0.68
N TYR A 123 -15.59 15.27 0.38
CA TYR A 123 -14.53 15.23 1.39
C TYR A 123 -14.55 16.43 2.33
N GLU A 124 -14.83 17.63 1.81
CA GLU A 124 -14.98 18.85 2.62
C GLU A 124 -16.19 18.76 3.55
N SER A 125 -17.21 17.97 3.19
CA SER A 125 -18.44 17.82 3.96
C SER A 125 -18.40 16.71 5.01
N MET A 126 -17.37 15.83 5.01
CA MET A 126 -17.23 14.77 6.02
C MET A 126 -17.14 15.34 7.43
N HIS A 127 -17.52 14.57 8.45
CA HIS A 127 -17.27 14.91 9.84
C HIS A 127 -15.78 14.82 10.20
N ASP A 128 -15.41 15.48 11.30
CA ASP A 128 -14.12 15.23 11.95
C ASP A 128 -14.12 13.86 12.65
N LEU A 129 -12.94 13.30 12.85
CA LEU A 129 -12.75 12.00 13.48
C LEU A 129 -13.26 11.98 14.93
N ASN A 130 -13.92 10.88 15.29
CA ASN A 130 -14.60 10.74 16.58
C ASN A 130 -13.61 10.64 17.76
N ILE A 131 -13.57 11.67 18.61
CA ILE A 131 -12.67 11.73 19.79
C ILE A 131 -12.84 10.56 20.77
N ALA A 132 -14.01 9.90 20.79
CA ALA A 132 -14.24 8.71 21.62
C ALA A 132 -13.35 7.51 21.20
N HIS A 133 -12.76 7.57 20.01
CA HIS A 133 -11.81 6.60 19.48
C HIS A 133 -10.34 7.04 19.61
N GLY A 134 -10.07 8.05 20.45
CA GLY A 134 -8.71 8.50 20.75
C GLY A 134 -8.06 9.32 19.63
N PHE A 135 -8.88 10.05 18.86
CA PHE A 135 -8.42 11.07 17.91
C PHE A 135 -8.40 12.45 18.59
N ALA A 136 -7.52 13.34 18.14
CA ALA A 136 -7.53 14.73 18.58
C ALA A 136 -8.76 15.47 18.04
N ARG A 137 -9.20 16.53 18.73
CA ARG A 137 -10.28 17.39 18.22
C ARG A 137 -9.91 17.99 16.87
N ASN A 138 -10.90 18.18 16.01
CA ASN A 138 -10.75 18.77 14.67
C ASN A 138 -9.82 17.99 13.73
N THR A 139 -9.62 16.68 13.98
CA THR A 139 -8.83 15.84 13.08
C THR A 139 -9.69 15.42 11.90
N ARG A 140 -9.28 15.72 10.67
CA ARG A 140 -9.96 15.25 9.45
C ARG A 140 -9.66 13.77 9.16
N PRO A 141 -10.60 13.03 8.55
CA PRO A 141 -10.32 11.69 8.04
C PRO A 141 -9.17 11.72 7.02
N PHE A 142 -8.28 10.74 7.09
CA PHE A 142 -7.24 10.57 6.07
C PHE A 142 -7.86 9.99 4.80
N VAL A 143 -7.66 10.62 3.65
CA VAL A 143 -8.16 10.13 2.37
C VAL A 143 -6.98 9.77 1.49
N TYR A 144 -7.02 8.56 0.92
CA TYR A 144 -6.16 8.18 -0.19
C TYR A 144 -7.00 7.64 -1.35
N GLN A 145 -6.64 8.04 -2.55
CA GLN A 145 -7.50 7.93 -3.72
C GLN A 145 -6.86 6.98 -4.71
N GLU A 146 -7.64 6.01 -5.20
CA GLU A 146 -7.19 5.17 -6.29
C GLU A 146 -7.29 5.93 -7.62
N VAL A 147 -6.14 6.41 -8.09
CA VAL A 147 -6.01 7.00 -9.43
C VAL A 147 -4.89 6.24 -10.13
N VAL A 148 -5.28 5.32 -11.01
CA VAL A 148 -4.33 4.59 -11.86
C VAL A 148 -3.80 5.55 -12.93
N ASP A 149 -2.62 6.13 -12.68
CA ASP A 149 -1.90 7.03 -13.58
C ASP A 149 -0.40 6.69 -13.59
N TYR A 150 0.07 6.18 -14.74
CA TYR A 150 1.47 5.87 -15.00
C TYR A 150 2.26 7.04 -15.62
N GLY A 151 1.59 8.19 -15.84
CA GLY A 151 2.18 9.44 -16.32
C GLY A 151 1.84 9.82 -17.76
N PHE A 152 0.92 9.10 -18.40
CA PHE A 152 0.48 9.34 -19.78
C PHE A 152 -1.06 9.28 -19.95
N GLU A 153 -1.80 9.18 -18.84
CA GLU A 153 -3.26 9.14 -18.85
C GLU A 153 -3.85 10.55 -19.06
N GLN A 154 -5.03 10.62 -19.67
CA GLN A 154 -5.76 11.89 -19.87
C GLN A 154 -6.24 12.52 -18.55
N ILE A 155 -6.50 11.68 -17.54
CA ILE A 155 -6.88 12.10 -16.19
C ILE A 155 -5.67 11.87 -15.31
N SER A 156 -5.14 12.96 -14.75
CA SER A 156 -3.89 12.90 -14.02
C SER A 156 -4.08 12.81 -12.50
N LYS A 157 -3.21 12.06 -11.83
CA LYS A 157 -3.10 12.01 -10.36
C LYS A 157 -2.96 13.40 -9.70
N TYR A 158 -2.40 14.38 -10.41
CA TYR A 158 -2.27 15.76 -9.91
C TYR A 158 -3.61 16.50 -9.75
N GLU A 159 -4.68 16.04 -10.39
CA GLU A 159 -6.02 16.59 -10.18
C GLU A 159 -6.59 16.25 -8.78
N TYR A 160 -6.09 15.15 -8.20
CA TYR A 160 -6.61 14.57 -6.96
C TYR A 160 -5.69 14.81 -5.75
N SER A 161 -4.39 15.05 -5.97
CA SER A 161 -3.43 15.27 -4.87
C SER A 161 -3.75 16.46 -3.96
N PRO A 162 -4.43 17.55 -4.39
CA PRO A 162 -4.88 18.60 -3.47
C PRO A 162 -5.99 18.14 -2.51
N LEU A 163 -6.67 17.02 -2.81
CA LEU A 163 -7.81 16.51 -2.03
C LEU A 163 -7.40 15.52 -0.94
N GLY A 164 -6.23 14.91 -1.08
CA GLY A 164 -5.74 13.84 -0.21
C GLY A 164 -4.54 13.13 -0.84
N ALA A 165 -4.10 12.04 -0.23
CA ALA A 165 -3.08 11.20 -0.85
C ALA A 165 -3.65 10.49 -2.10
N VAL A 166 -2.77 10.06 -2.99
CA VAL A 166 -3.14 9.36 -4.23
C VAL A 166 -2.24 8.14 -4.38
N THR A 167 -2.80 7.02 -4.79
CA THR A 167 -2.06 5.78 -5.09
C THR A 167 -1.04 6.03 -6.20
N GLU A 168 0.25 5.89 -5.88
CA GLU A 168 1.33 6.08 -6.85
C GLU A 168 1.63 4.76 -7.57
N PHE A 169 0.81 4.38 -8.55
CA PHE A 169 0.96 3.11 -9.27
C PHE A 169 2.30 2.98 -9.99
N ARG A 170 2.86 4.10 -10.47
CA ARG A 170 4.18 4.11 -11.09
C ARG A 170 5.29 3.65 -10.13
N PHE A 171 5.16 3.92 -8.83
CA PHE A 171 6.08 3.40 -7.83
C PHE A 171 6.13 1.86 -7.88
N SER A 172 4.96 1.20 -7.95
CA SER A 172 4.84 -0.27 -7.98
C SER A 172 5.49 -0.86 -9.23
N GLU A 173 5.27 -0.23 -10.39
CA GLU A 173 5.88 -0.65 -11.66
C GLU A 173 7.41 -0.50 -11.66
N GLU A 174 7.91 0.68 -11.29
CA GLU A 174 9.33 1.02 -11.38
C GLU A 174 10.16 0.24 -10.34
N ILE A 175 9.64 0.05 -9.11
CA ILE A 175 10.35 -0.72 -8.08
C ILE A 175 10.34 -2.21 -8.43
N GLY A 176 9.24 -2.69 -9.01
CA GLY A 176 9.12 -4.04 -9.54
C GLY A 176 10.13 -4.30 -10.65
N GLY A 177 10.22 -3.38 -11.62
CA GLY A 177 11.20 -3.44 -12.70
C GLY A 177 12.65 -3.44 -12.21
N ALA A 178 12.99 -2.56 -11.27
CA ALA A 178 14.33 -2.48 -10.70
C ALA A 178 14.75 -3.79 -10.01
N PHE A 179 13.93 -4.32 -9.09
CA PHE A 179 14.27 -5.53 -8.34
C PHE A 179 14.07 -6.84 -9.12
N ARG A 180 13.42 -6.80 -10.30
CA ARG A 180 13.43 -7.89 -11.29
C ARG A 180 14.65 -7.89 -12.20
N GLY A 181 15.48 -6.83 -12.14
CA GLY A 181 16.66 -6.67 -12.99
C GLY A 181 16.38 -6.07 -14.37
N TYR A 182 15.19 -5.49 -14.57
CA TYR A 182 14.87 -4.71 -15.79
C TYR A 182 15.42 -3.28 -15.73
N ASN A 183 15.84 -2.84 -14.54
CA ASN A 183 16.62 -1.63 -14.33
C ASN A 183 17.65 -1.85 -13.23
N GLN A 184 18.77 -1.14 -13.26
CA GLN A 184 19.80 -1.27 -12.23
C GLN A 184 19.38 -0.54 -10.95
N ILE A 185 19.52 -1.19 -9.79
CA ILE A 185 19.08 -0.60 -8.52
C ILE A 185 19.93 0.61 -8.08
N LYS A 186 21.12 0.85 -8.65
CA LYS A 186 21.88 2.10 -8.44
C LYS A 186 21.09 3.36 -8.80
N TRP A 187 20.17 3.26 -9.76
CA TRP A 187 19.38 4.41 -10.21
C TRP A 187 18.38 4.87 -9.15
N LEU A 188 18.08 4.04 -8.15
CA LEU A 188 17.17 4.38 -7.05
C LEU A 188 17.73 5.46 -6.10
N ARG A 189 18.93 5.99 -6.35
CA ARG A 189 19.55 7.06 -5.54
C ARG A 189 18.67 8.31 -5.40
N ASN A 190 17.91 8.66 -6.44
CA ASN A 190 17.01 9.81 -6.51
C ASN A 190 15.52 9.39 -6.56
N TRP A 191 15.20 8.23 -5.99
CA TRP A 191 13.85 7.66 -5.97
C TRP A 191 12.82 8.64 -5.36
N GLY A 192 11.84 9.07 -6.16
CA GLY A 192 10.89 10.13 -5.74
C GLY A 192 10.38 10.95 -6.92
N PRO A 193 10.11 12.26 -6.75
CA PRO A 193 9.56 13.12 -7.81
C PRO A 193 10.38 13.17 -9.10
N GLU A 194 11.70 12.94 -9.04
CA GLU A 194 12.56 12.85 -10.24
C GLU A 194 12.22 11.66 -11.15
N TRP A 195 11.49 10.66 -10.62
CA TRP A 195 10.93 9.53 -11.36
C TRP A 195 9.50 9.80 -11.85
N SER A 196 9.10 11.08 -11.90
CA SER A 196 7.73 11.52 -12.23
C SER A 196 6.67 11.01 -11.26
N PHE A 197 7.08 10.75 -10.02
CA PHE A 197 6.15 10.49 -8.94
C PHE A 197 5.59 11.81 -8.36
N LEU A 198 4.49 11.69 -7.62
CA LEU A 198 3.93 12.79 -6.83
C LEU A 198 4.94 13.31 -5.79
N PRO A 199 4.74 14.53 -5.26
CA PRO A 199 5.39 14.92 -4.01
C PRO A 199 5.10 13.89 -2.90
N SER A 200 6.11 13.63 -2.07
CA SER A 200 6.11 12.54 -1.07
C SER A 200 4.88 12.58 -0.13
N GLU A 201 4.47 13.78 0.29
CA GLU A 201 3.34 14.04 1.16
C GLU A 201 1.98 13.69 0.53
N HIS A 202 1.91 13.62 -0.80
CA HIS A 202 0.71 13.26 -1.55
C HIS A 202 0.73 11.82 -2.07
N ALA A 203 1.87 11.13 -1.97
CA ALA A 203 2.04 9.79 -2.55
C ALA A 203 1.68 8.69 -1.55
N PHE A 204 0.70 7.85 -1.91
CA PHE A 204 0.41 6.60 -1.22
C PHE A 204 1.05 5.44 -1.99
N VAL A 205 2.10 4.86 -1.44
CA VAL A 205 3.02 3.95 -2.16
C VAL A 205 2.89 2.52 -1.67
N PHE A 206 3.12 1.58 -2.58
CA PHE A 206 3.05 0.15 -2.33
C PHE A 206 3.86 -0.61 -3.39
N VAL A 207 4.40 -1.77 -3.02
CA VAL A 207 5.07 -2.68 -3.98
C VAL A 207 4.01 -3.37 -4.86
N ASP A 208 2.90 -3.77 -4.25
CA ASP A 208 1.73 -4.36 -4.89
C ASP A 208 0.42 -3.92 -4.21
N ASN A 209 -0.70 -4.09 -4.91
CA ASN A 209 -2.06 -4.00 -4.37
C ASN A 209 -2.82 -5.30 -4.66
N HIS A 210 -4.10 -5.33 -4.27
CA HIS A 210 -4.92 -6.52 -4.43
C HIS A 210 -5.28 -6.81 -5.90
N ASP A 211 -5.34 -5.79 -6.77
CA ASP A 211 -5.60 -5.95 -8.20
C ASP A 211 -4.33 -6.37 -8.96
N ASN A 212 -3.29 -5.54 -8.92
CA ASN A 212 -2.11 -5.68 -9.76
C ASN A 212 -1.25 -6.90 -9.41
N GLN A 213 -1.40 -7.47 -8.20
CA GLN A 213 -0.80 -8.76 -7.86
C GLN A 213 -1.36 -9.93 -8.69
N ARG A 214 -2.51 -9.73 -9.35
CA ARG A 214 -3.20 -10.70 -10.21
C ARG A 214 -2.96 -10.46 -11.70
N ASP A 215 -2.55 -9.27 -12.09
CA ASP A 215 -2.45 -8.86 -13.50
C ASP A 215 -1.05 -9.13 -14.12
N GLY A 216 -0.05 -9.46 -13.31
CA GLY A 216 1.29 -9.84 -13.76
C GLY A 216 2.20 -8.65 -14.10
N GLY A 217 3.01 -8.78 -15.16
CA GLY A 217 3.95 -7.75 -15.60
C GLY A 217 5.13 -7.52 -14.65
N ASN A 218 5.48 -6.25 -14.42
CA ASN A 218 6.62 -5.86 -13.57
C ASN A 218 6.33 -5.96 -12.07
N VAL A 219 5.06 -6.09 -11.67
CA VAL A 219 4.67 -6.12 -10.26
C VAL A 219 5.35 -7.29 -9.54
N LEU A 220 5.95 -6.99 -8.38
CA LEU A 220 6.48 -8.00 -7.47
C LEU A 220 5.42 -8.35 -6.44
N THR A 221 5.23 -9.65 -6.19
CA THR A 221 4.25 -10.15 -5.21
C THR A 221 4.92 -11.17 -4.30
N TYR A 222 4.17 -11.71 -3.32
CA TYR A 222 4.64 -12.81 -2.48
C TYR A 222 5.15 -14.03 -3.28
N LYS A 223 4.67 -14.23 -4.53
CA LYS A 223 5.12 -15.30 -5.43
C LYS A 223 6.57 -15.11 -5.92
N ASN A 224 7.13 -13.91 -5.77
CA ASN A 224 8.54 -13.58 -6.02
C ASN A 224 9.26 -13.21 -4.71
N ALA A 225 9.15 -14.09 -3.70
CA ALA A 225 9.44 -13.76 -2.30
C ALA A 225 10.77 -13.04 -2.04
N LYS A 226 11.90 -13.46 -2.65
CA LYS A 226 13.21 -12.81 -2.42
C LYS A 226 13.21 -11.37 -2.91
N GLN A 227 12.85 -11.14 -4.17
CA GLN A 227 12.79 -9.81 -4.78
C GLN A 227 11.72 -8.94 -4.10
N TYR A 228 10.56 -9.51 -3.75
CA TYR A 228 9.48 -8.81 -3.06
C TYR A 228 9.91 -8.29 -1.69
N LYS A 229 10.62 -9.10 -0.90
CA LYS A 229 11.18 -8.67 0.39
C LYS A 229 12.22 -7.56 0.21
N MET A 230 13.05 -7.63 -0.83
CA MET A 230 14.02 -6.58 -1.14
C MET A 230 13.33 -5.25 -1.51
N ALA A 231 12.37 -5.29 -2.44
CA ALA A 231 11.59 -4.11 -2.83
C ALA A 231 10.81 -3.51 -1.64
N THR A 232 10.19 -4.35 -0.81
CA THR A 232 9.46 -3.91 0.39
C THR A 232 10.41 -3.31 1.43
N ALA A 233 11.59 -3.90 1.63
CA ALA A 233 12.61 -3.34 2.52
C ALA A 233 13.10 -1.97 2.02
N PHE A 234 13.32 -1.81 0.70
CA PHE A 234 13.66 -0.51 0.12
C PHE A 234 12.53 0.52 0.32
N ALA A 235 11.28 0.16 0.03
CA ALA A 235 10.10 1.02 0.22
C ALA A 235 9.92 1.48 1.69
N LEU A 236 10.27 0.61 2.65
CA LEU A 236 10.21 0.94 4.07
C LEU A 236 11.42 1.76 4.55
N ALA A 237 12.60 1.51 3.97
CA ALA A 237 13.84 2.20 4.32
C ALA A 237 14.01 3.58 3.67
N TYR A 238 13.42 3.82 2.50
CA TYR A 238 13.51 5.10 1.79
C TYR A 238 12.42 6.09 2.30
N PRO A 239 12.72 7.39 2.51
CA PRO A 239 11.79 8.37 3.09
C PRO A 239 10.75 8.93 2.09
N TYR A 240 10.30 8.13 1.13
CA TYR A 240 9.34 8.56 0.12
C TYR A 240 7.96 7.94 0.37
N GLY A 241 6.92 8.77 0.38
CA GLY A 241 5.53 8.37 0.40
C GLY A 241 5.01 7.81 1.72
N ILE A 242 3.69 7.65 1.76
CA ILE A 242 2.93 6.95 2.80
C ILE A 242 2.85 5.48 2.37
N THR A 243 3.55 4.60 3.07
CA THR A 243 3.72 3.21 2.64
C THR A 243 2.60 2.30 3.11
N ARG A 244 2.07 1.48 2.20
CA ARG A 244 1.22 0.32 2.50
C ARG A 244 1.99 -0.97 2.22
N VAL A 245 1.80 -1.95 3.10
CA VAL A 245 2.24 -3.34 2.92
C VAL A 245 1.00 -4.17 2.61
N MET A 246 1.05 -4.98 1.56
CA MET A 246 -0.02 -5.90 1.23
C MET A 246 -0.03 -7.10 2.19
N SER A 247 -1.19 -7.69 2.41
CA SER A 247 -1.33 -8.96 3.12
C SER A 247 -2.36 -9.81 2.39
N SER A 248 -1.90 -10.85 1.74
CA SER A 248 -2.66 -11.62 0.75
C SER A 248 -3.21 -12.92 1.33
N PHE A 249 -4.15 -13.52 0.59
CA PHE A 249 -4.40 -14.96 0.63
C PHE A 249 -3.72 -15.60 -0.59
N ASP A 250 -3.41 -16.89 -0.49
CA ASP A 250 -2.82 -17.62 -1.61
C ASP A 250 -3.88 -17.89 -2.68
N PHE A 251 -3.52 -17.61 -3.93
CA PHE A 251 -4.39 -17.82 -5.08
C PHE A 251 -3.61 -18.37 -6.27
N GLN A 252 -4.27 -19.21 -7.07
CA GLN A 252 -3.73 -19.78 -8.31
C GLN A 252 -4.43 -19.21 -9.54
N ASP A 253 -5.66 -18.71 -9.38
CA ASP A 253 -6.44 -18.07 -10.42
C ASP A 253 -6.73 -16.59 -10.09
N ARG A 254 -6.83 -15.76 -11.13
CA ARG A 254 -7.06 -14.31 -11.02
C ARG A 254 -8.35 -13.99 -10.28
N ASP A 255 -9.42 -14.74 -10.56
CA ASP A 255 -10.76 -14.50 -10.03
C ASP A 255 -11.04 -15.36 -8.78
N GLN A 256 -10.01 -16.04 -8.24
CA GLN A 256 -10.14 -16.87 -7.05
C GLN A 256 -10.52 -16.03 -5.82
N ALA A 257 -11.64 -16.41 -5.19
CA ALA A 257 -12.11 -15.88 -3.92
C ALA A 257 -11.17 -16.22 -2.74
N PRO A 258 -11.24 -15.47 -1.61
CA PRO A 258 -10.49 -15.81 -0.40
C PRO A 258 -10.88 -17.21 0.13
N PRO A 259 -10.03 -17.83 0.97
CA PRO A 259 -10.32 -19.11 1.61
C PRO A 259 -11.67 -19.08 2.35
N ALA A 260 -12.57 -20.01 2.00
CA ALA A 260 -13.91 -20.12 2.56
C ALA A 260 -14.30 -21.59 2.78
N ASP A 261 -15.25 -21.84 3.67
CA ASP A 261 -15.88 -23.15 3.85
C ASP A 261 -16.92 -23.45 2.76
N GLU A 262 -17.55 -24.63 2.84
CA GLU A 262 -18.57 -25.08 1.88
C GLU A 262 -19.83 -24.18 1.84
N ASN A 263 -20.03 -23.33 2.84
CA ASN A 263 -21.14 -22.37 2.92
C ASN A 263 -20.69 -20.94 2.59
N GLU A 264 -19.54 -20.79 1.92
CA GLU A 264 -18.94 -19.52 1.52
C GLU A 264 -18.60 -18.61 2.72
N GLN A 265 -18.46 -19.16 3.93
CA GLN A 265 -17.98 -18.41 5.08
C GLN A 265 -16.46 -18.32 5.06
N ILE A 266 -15.93 -17.10 5.08
CA ILE A 266 -14.48 -16.85 5.04
C ILE A 266 -13.79 -17.53 6.22
N LEU A 267 -12.78 -18.36 5.93
CA LEU A 267 -11.97 -19.01 6.94
C LEU A 267 -11.07 -17.99 7.64
N SER A 268 -11.06 -18.00 8.96
CA SER A 268 -10.18 -17.12 9.73
C SER A 268 -8.70 -17.50 9.51
N PRO A 269 -7.79 -16.52 9.44
CA PRO A 269 -6.37 -16.79 9.58
C PRO A 269 -6.08 -17.42 10.95
N GLU A 270 -5.35 -18.52 10.94
CA GLU A 270 -4.78 -19.13 12.13
C GLU A 270 -3.24 -19.08 12.05
N PHE A 271 -2.57 -19.39 13.15
CA PHE A 271 -1.11 -19.27 13.25
C PHE A 271 -0.50 -20.59 13.71
N ASP A 272 0.54 -21.02 13.02
CA ASP A 272 1.34 -22.16 13.46
C ASP A 272 2.30 -21.81 14.62
N ALA A 273 3.12 -22.78 15.03
CA ALA A 273 4.06 -22.60 16.14
C ALA A 273 5.16 -21.56 15.86
N ASP A 274 5.49 -21.33 14.59
CA ASP A 274 6.47 -20.35 14.13
C ASP A 274 5.82 -18.96 13.89
N GLY A 275 4.50 -18.87 14.04
CA GLY A 275 3.71 -17.64 13.87
C GLY A 275 3.36 -17.33 12.42
N ALA A 276 3.62 -18.25 11.49
CA ALA A 276 3.19 -18.13 10.10
C ALA A 276 1.68 -18.38 9.99
N CYS A 277 1.05 -17.74 9.01
CA CYS A 277 -0.37 -17.93 8.78
C CYS A 277 -0.66 -19.25 8.07
N VAL A 278 -1.75 -19.89 8.47
CA VAL A 278 -2.31 -21.07 7.80
C VAL A 278 -3.71 -20.75 7.24
N ASN A 279 -4.48 -21.75 6.81
CA ASN A 279 -5.79 -21.59 6.16
C ASN A 279 -5.75 -20.78 4.86
N GLY A 280 -4.65 -20.89 4.10
CA GLY A 280 -4.51 -20.22 2.80
C GLY A 280 -4.17 -18.73 2.89
N TRP A 281 -3.80 -18.21 4.07
CA TRP A 281 -3.39 -16.81 4.24
C TRP A 281 -1.87 -16.66 4.14
N VAL A 282 -1.38 -15.73 3.33
CA VAL A 282 0.06 -15.51 3.09
C VAL A 282 0.71 -14.70 4.21
N CYS A 283 0.01 -13.65 4.67
CA CYS A 283 0.42 -12.78 5.78
C CYS A 283 1.85 -12.22 5.64
N GLU A 284 2.14 -11.55 4.53
CA GLU A 284 3.43 -10.87 4.26
C GLU A 284 3.79 -9.90 5.40
N HIS A 285 2.80 -9.23 5.99
CA HIS A 285 2.98 -8.36 7.16
C HIS A 285 3.57 -9.07 8.41
N ARG A 286 3.57 -10.41 8.46
CA ARG A 286 4.16 -11.24 9.53
C ARG A 286 5.51 -11.83 9.15
N TRP A 287 5.97 -11.65 7.91
CA TRP A 287 7.31 -12.08 7.54
C TRP A 287 8.32 -11.23 8.31
N ARG A 288 9.33 -11.90 8.91
CA ARG A 288 10.36 -11.26 9.72
C ARG A 288 10.96 -10.03 9.05
N GLN A 289 11.33 -10.19 7.79
CA GLN A 289 11.92 -9.17 6.95
C GLN A 289 11.01 -7.94 6.81
N ILE A 290 9.69 -8.12 6.80
CA ILE A 290 8.72 -7.04 6.58
C ILE A 290 8.40 -6.34 7.90
N TYR A 291 7.99 -7.06 8.95
CA TYR A 291 7.66 -6.39 10.23
C TYR A 291 8.89 -5.76 10.89
N ASN A 292 10.08 -6.35 10.74
CA ASN A 292 11.31 -5.73 11.22
C ASN A 292 11.65 -4.47 10.42
N MET A 293 11.34 -4.42 9.12
CA MET A 293 11.54 -3.20 8.33
C MET A 293 10.50 -2.11 8.64
N VAL A 294 9.31 -2.47 9.12
CA VAL A 294 8.41 -1.51 9.79
C VAL A 294 9.07 -0.98 11.08
N GLY A 295 9.72 -1.85 11.85
CA GLY A 295 10.57 -1.48 13.00
C GLY A 295 11.70 -0.53 12.62
N PHE A 296 12.44 -0.82 11.53
CA PHE A 296 13.48 0.03 10.96
C PHE A 296 12.91 1.40 10.60
N LYS A 297 11.80 1.46 9.84
CA LYS A 297 11.14 2.71 9.43
C LYS A 297 10.77 3.59 10.63
N ASN A 298 10.30 2.97 11.71
CA ASN A 298 10.03 3.66 12.99
C ASN A 298 11.32 4.14 13.67
N ALA A 299 12.37 3.31 13.70
CA ALA A 299 13.64 3.64 14.32
C ALA A 299 14.36 4.80 13.64
N VAL A 300 14.15 5.01 12.34
CA VAL A 300 14.77 6.07 11.52
C VAL A 300 13.82 7.23 11.19
N ARG A 301 12.68 7.32 11.88
CA ARG A 301 11.68 8.36 11.63
C ARG A 301 12.31 9.77 11.72
N GLY A 302 12.02 10.61 10.73
CA GLY A 302 12.47 12.01 10.70
C GLY A 302 13.89 12.23 10.20
N THR A 303 14.58 11.21 9.67
CA THR A 303 15.89 11.36 9.04
C THR A 303 15.81 11.24 7.52
N ASP A 304 16.73 11.88 6.79
CA ASP A 304 16.85 11.73 5.34
C ASP A 304 17.80 10.59 4.94
N VAL A 305 17.83 10.29 3.64
CA VAL A 305 18.89 9.45 3.05
C VAL A 305 20.20 10.21 3.09
N SER A 306 21.27 9.53 3.46
CA SER A 306 22.63 10.07 3.38
C SER A 306 23.62 8.96 3.08
N ASN A 307 24.83 9.31 2.66
CA ASN A 307 25.93 8.36 2.41
C ASN A 307 25.49 7.22 1.48
N TRP A 308 24.84 7.59 0.37
CA TRP A 308 24.53 6.64 -0.69
C TRP A 308 25.83 6.07 -1.26
N TRP A 309 25.87 4.76 -1.41
CA TRP A 309 26.92 4.01 -2.08
C TRP A 309 26.28 3.07 -3.09
N ASP A 310 26.92 2.90 -4.24
CA ASP A 310 26.60 1.86 -5.21
C ASP A 310 27.87 1.37 -5.90
N ASN A 311 27.82 0.16 -6.46
CA ASN A 311 28.94 -0.45 -7.18
C ASN A 311 28.91 -0.17 -8.69
N ASP A 312 28.26 0.92 -9.13
CA ASP A 312 27.91 1.18 -10.52
C ASP A 312 27.01 0.11 -11.17
N ASP A 313 26.37 -0.77 -10.38
CA ASP A 313 25.45 -1.80 -10.87
C ASP A 313 24.28 -2.08 -9.91
N ASN A 314 24.18 -3.31 -9.37
CA ASN A 314 23.04 -3.78 -8.59
C ASN A 314 23.41 -4.08 -7.12
N GLN A 315 24.47 -3.46 -6.60
CA GLN A 315 24.71 -3.36 -5.16
C GLN A 315 24.60 -1.90 -4.74
N ILE A 316 23.77 -1.65 -3.73
CA ILE A 316 23.56 -0.32 -3.17
C ILE A 316 23.57 -0.38 -1.66
N ALA A 317 23.92 0.72 -1.01
CA ALA A 317 23.76 0.91 0.42
C ALA A 317 23.51 2.37 0.73
N PHE A 318 22.82 2.64 1.82
CA PHE A 318 22.63 4.01 2.30
C PHE A 318 22.30 4.07 3.78
N CYS A 319 22.55 5.23 4.37
CA CYS A 319 22.15 5.56 5.73
C CYS A 319 20.80 6.28 5.76
N ARG A 320 20.10 6.13 6.88
CA ARG A 320 19.00 7.01 7.30
C ARG A 320 19.46 7.81 8.51
N GLY A 321 19.98 9.01 8.25
CA GLY A 321 20.74 9.80 9.21
C GLY A 321 21.81 8.97 9.91
N ASN A 322 21.93 9.12 11.23
CA ASN A 322 22.77 8.30 12.10
C ASN A 322 21.98 7.20 12.85
N ARG A 323 20.81 6.81 12.31
CA ARG A 323 19.84 5.94 13.01
C ARG A 323 19.68 4.57 12.39
N GLY A 324 20.00 4.41 11.10
CA GLY A 324 19.94 3.12 10.42
C GLY A 324 20.80 3.09 9.17
N PHE A 325 21.19 1.88 8.79
CA PHE A 325 21.96 1.56 7.59
C PHE A 325 21.33 0.34 6.92
N ILE A 326 21.28 0.36 5.59
CA ILE A 326 20.73 -0.73 4.79
C ILE A 326 21.61 -0.96 3.56
N ALA A 327 21.76 -2.22 3.16
CA ALA A 327 22.48 -2.64 1.96
C ALA A 327 21.68 -3.69 1.18
N PHE A 328 21.81 -3.67 -0.13
CA PHE A 328 21.14 -4.57 -1.07
C PHE A 328 22.15 -5.18 -2.03
N ASN A 329 21.95 -6.46 -2.36
CA ASN A 329 22.71 -7.15 -3.40
C ASN A 329 21.74 -7.80 -4.39
N GLY A 330 21.53 -7.14 -5.53
CA GLY A 330 20.81 -7.65 -6.70
C GLY A 330 21.75 -8.25 -7.77
N ASN A 331 23.07 -8.23 -7.56
CA ASN A 331 24.04 -8.83 -8.47
C ASN A 331 24.10 -10.37 -8.30
N SER A 332 24.68 -11.04 -9.29
CA SER A 332 24.95 -12.50 -9.26
C SER A 332 26.24 -12.88 -8.52
N TRP A 333 26.94 -11.91 -7.93
CA TRP A 333 28.15 -12.10 -7.12
C TRP A 333 28.02 -11.45 -5.74
N ASP A 334 28.83 -11.92 -4.80
CA ASP A 334 28.79 -11.46 -3.41
C ASP A 334 29.16 -9.97 -3.28
N MET A 335 28.48 -9.28 -2.37
CA MET A 335 28.90 -7.97 -1.88
C MET A 335 29.82 -8.19 -0.68
N LYS A 336 31.05 -7.68 -0.76
CA LYS A 336 32.08 -7.75 0.30
C LYS A 336 32.79 -6.41 0.40
N GLU A 337 32.15 -5.46 1.08
CA GLU A 337 32.54 -4.06 1.03
C GLU A 337 32.70 -3.48 2.44
N ARG A 338 33.72 -2.64 2.64
CA ARG A 338 33.88 -1.87 3.88
C ARG A 338 33.22 -0.51 3.71
N LEU A 339 32.05 -0.32 4.32
CA LEU A 339 31.21 0.86 4.11
C LEU A 339 31.06 1.70 5.37
N TYR A 340 30.97 3.02 5.19
CA TYR A 340 30.61 3.94 6.26
C TYR A 340 29.11 3.82 6.54
N THR A 341 28.74 3.44 7.75
CA THR A 341 27.36 3.10 8.14
C THR A 341 26.60 4.25 8.79
N CYS A 342 27.29 5.37 9.07
CA CYS A 342 26.75 6.51 9.81
C CYS A 342 26.28 6.20 11.25
N LEU A 343 26.41 4.95 11.69
CA LEU A 343 25.98 4.50 13.01
C LEU A 343 27.11 4.70 14.02
N PRO A 344 26.78 4.93 15.30
CA PRO A 344 27.76 4.86 16.38
C PRO A 344 28.41 3.48 16.45
N ALA A 345 29.65 3.42 16.93
CA ALA A 345 30.38 2.18 17.16
C ALA A 345 29.60 1.18 18.02
N GLY A 346 29.72 -0.10 17.69
CA GLY A 346 29.10 -1.20 18.43
C GLY A 346 28.62 -2.33 17.53
N VAL A 347 27.91 -3.28 18.14
CA VAL A 347 27.41 -4.47 17.46
C VAL A 347 25.91 -4.33 17.25
N TYR A 348 25.48 -4.51 16.00
CA TYR A 348 24.08 -4.41 15.59
C TYR A 348 23.60 -5.75 15.07
N CYS A 349 22.35 -6.11 15.37
CA CYS A 349 21.70 -7.28 14.82
C CYS A 349 21.13 -6.97 13.44
N ASP A 350 21.43 -7.78 12.43
CA ASP A 350 20.74 -7.69 11.14
C ASP A 350 19.29 -8.12 11.30
N VAL A 351 18.37 -7.18 11.07
CA VAL A 351 16.94 -7.39 11.29
C VAL A 351 16.27 -8.09 10.10
N ILE A 352 17.00 -8.35 9.01
CA ILE A 352 16.51 -9.16 7.89
C ILE A 352 16.71 -10.65 8.21
N SER A 353 17.95 -11.07 8.46
CA SER A 353 18.26 -12.48 8.75
C SER A 353 17.85 -12.92 10.16
N GLY A 354 17.65 -12.00 11.09
CA GLY A 354 17.29 -12.29 12.47
C GLY A 354 16.62 -11.13 13.19
N ALA A 355 16.85 -11.03 14.51
CA ALA A 355 16.35 -9.97 15.37
C ALA A 355 17.22 -9.86 16.63
N LEU A 356 17.02 -8.77 17.39
CA LEU A 356 17.51 -8.63 18.76
C LEU A 356 16.49 -9.26 19.72
N VAL A 357 16.87 -10.36 20.38
CA VAL A 357 16.01 -11.07 21.34
C VAL A 357 16.79 -11.29 22.63
N ASN A 358 16.28 -10.79 23.76
CA ASN A 358 16.89 -10.95 25.08
C ASN A 358 18.38 -10.54 25.13
N GLY A 359 18.72 -9.41 24.51
CA GLY A 359 20.10 -8.88 24.48
C GLY A 359 21.06 -9.68 23.60
N LYS A 360 20.57 -10.47 22.64
CA LYS A 360 21.38 -11.24 21.69
C LYS A 360 20.81 -11.16 20.28
N CYS A 361 21.69 -11.14 19.29
CA CYS A 361 21.31 -11.28 17.90
C CYS A 361 21.02 -12.75 17.59
N THR A 362 19.89 -13.03 16.97
CA THR A 362 19.52 -14.42 16.62
C THR A 362 20.19 -14.94 15.34
N SER A 363 20.86 -14.05 14.59
CA SER A 363 21.51 -14.37 13.32
C SER A 363 22.73 -13.44 13.11
N LYS A 364 22.93 -12.90 11.90
CA LYS A 364 24.06 -12.04 11.55
C LYS A 364 24.16 -10.80 12.44
N THR A 365 25.40 -10.37 12.64
CA THR A 365 25.74 -9.11 13.30
C THR A 365 26.57 -8.24 12.39
N VAL A 366 26.43 -6.92 12.53
CA VAL A 366 27.32 -5.93 11.93
C VAL A 366 28.08 -5.23 13.04
N VAL A 367 29.41 -5.27 12.95
CA VAL A 367 30.30 -4.57 13.90
C VAL A 367 30.72 -3.26 13.27
N VAL A 368 30.27 -2.16 13.86
CA VAL A 368 30.63 -0.80 13.47
C VAL A 368 31.81 -0.35 14.33
N ASP A 369 32.90 0.05 13.69
CA ASP A 369 34.11 0.54 14.36
C ASP A 369 33.96 1.99 14.88
N ASP A 370 34.99 2.47 15.58
CA ASP A 370 35.02 3.83 16.16
C ASP A 370 34.97 4.95 15.10
N TRP A 371 35.21 4.62 13.83
CA TRP A 371 35.15 5.53 12.70
C TRP A 371 33.83 5.42 11.93
N GLY A 372 32.88 4.60 12.40
CA GLY A 372 31.57 4.39 11.78
C GLY A 372 31.57 3.43 10.58
N TYR A 373 32.66 2.73 10.31
CA TYR A 373 32.77 1.76 9.21
C TYR A 373 32.43 0.34 9.67
N ALA A 374 31.90 -0.47 8.76
CA ALA A 374 31.67 -1.89 8.96
C ALA A 374 31.96 -2.70 7.69
N ASP A 375 32.37 -3.96 7.86
CA ASP A 375 32.53 -4.91 6.76
C ASP A 375 31.17 -5.54 6.42
N ILE A 376 30.58 -5.14 5.30
CA ILE A 376 29.28 -5.58 4.82
C ILE A 376 29.46 -6.79 3.89
N ASN A 377 28.92 -7.92 4.32
CA ASN A 377 28.99 -9.19 3.60
C ASN A 377 27.58 -9.71 3.31
N LEU A 378 27.18 -9.68 2.04
CA LEU A 378 25.86 -10.09 1.56
C LEU A 378 26.01 -10.92 0.28
N GLY A 379 25.90 -12.25 0.42
CA GLY A 379 26.08 -13.17 -0.69
C GLY A 379 24.94 -13.13 -1.69
N ALA A 380 25.24 -13.30 -2.98
CA ALA A 380 24.22 -13.27 -4.05
C ALA A 380 23.16 -14.38 -3.88
N ASN A 381 23.56 -15.52 -3.34
CA ASN A 381 22.72 -16.70 -3.16
C ASN A 381 22.09 -16.81 -1.76
N GLU A 382 22.20 -15.78 -0.94
CA GLU A 382 21.51 -15.77 0.36
C GLU A 382 19.99 -15.78 0.20
N PHE A 383 19.29 -16.22 1.25
CA PHE A 383 17.82 -16.28 1.27
C PHE A 383 17.18 -14.90 1.05
N ASP A 384 17.82 -13.84 1.56
CA ASP A 384 17.45 -12.45 1.37
C ASP A 384 18.63 -11.70 0.74
N GLY A 385 18.36 -10.87 -0.27
CA GLY A 385 19.37 -10.00 -0.90
C GLY A 385 19.44 -8.61 -0.25
N VAL A 386 19.15 -8.51 1.04
CA VAL A 386 19.13 -7.26 1.81
C VAL A 386 19.67 -7.49 3.22
N LEU A 387 20.37 -6.50 3.77
CA LEU A 387 20.84 -6.43 5.15
C LEU A 387 20.43 -5.09 5.73
N ALA A 388 19.89 -5.06 6.96
CA ALA A 388 19.47 -3.82 7.59
C ALA A 388 19.79 -3.80 9.09
N VAL A 389 20.33 -2.68 9.57
CA VAL A 389 20.67 -2.46 10.98
C VAL A 389 20.23 -1.07 11.43
N HIS A 390 19.82 -0.93 12.69
CA HIS A 390 19.40 0.36 13.24
C HIS A 390 19.65 0.47 14.74
N VAL A 391 19.63 1.70 15.27
CA VAL A 391 19.95 2.01 16.68
C VAL A 391 19.12 1.23 17.71
N ASN A 392 17.87 0.88 17.41
CA ASN A 392 17.02 0.07 18.30
C ASN A 392 17.32 -1.44 18.28
N ALA A 393 18.28 -1.90 17.46
CA ALA A 393 18.71 -3.29 17.35
C ALA A 393 20.23 -3.41 17.61
N LYS A 394 20.76 -2.52 18.45
CA LYS A 394 22.14 -2.49 18.92
C LYS A 394 22.27 -3.27 20.23
N LEU A 395 23.37 -4.02 20.40
CA LEU A 395 23.76 -4.68 21.65
C LEU A 395 24.36 -3.70 22.67
#